data_AF-A0A4N2S1B6-F1
#
_entry.id   AF-A0A4N2S1B6-F1
#
_cell.length_a   1.000
_cell.length_b   1.000
_cell.length_c   1.000
_cell.angle_alpha   90.00
_cell.angle_beta   90.00
_cell.angle_gamma   90.00
#
_symmetry.space_group_name_H-M   'P 1'
#
loop_
_entity.id
_entity.type
_entity.pdbx_description
1 polymer ?
#
loop_
_entity_poly.entity_id
_entity_poly.type
_entity_poly.pdbx_seq_one_letter_code
_entity_poly.pdbx_strand_id
1 'polypeptide(L)'
;MKKHSNIAPIAIFFATMLVIHFLSSLIFNLFPFPIKPTIVHIPVIIASIIYGPRVGVTLGFLMGLLSLTVNTITILPTSYLFSPFVPNGNIYSAIIAIVPRILIGLTPYLVYKLMKNKTGLILAGALGSLTNTIFVLGGIFFLFGNVYNGNIQLLLATVISTNSIAELVISAILTLAIVPRLQTLKK
;
A
#
# COMPACT_ATOMS: atom_id res chain seq x y z
N MET A 1 -22.57 26.40 5.02
CA MET A 1 -21.49 25.59 4.42
C MET A 1 -20.89 24.67 5.49
N LYS A 2 -21.32 23.40 5.58
CA LYS A 2 -20.81 22.47 6.59
C LYS A 2 -19.42 21.99 6.19
N LYS A 3 -18.39 22.48 6.89
CA LYS A 3 -17.02 21.96 6.86
C LYS A 3 -17.04 20.62 7.61
N HIS A 4 -17.56 19.57 6.97
CA HIS A 4 -17.51 18.22 7.56
C HIS A 4 -16.04 17.86 7.75
N SER A 5 -15.66 17.61 8.99
CA SER A 5 -14.31 17.19 9.32
C SER A 5 -14.07 15.80 8.73
N ASN A 6 -13.14 15.69 7.78
CA ASN A 6 -12.73 14.41 7.20
C ASN A 6 -12.01 13.48 8.20
N ILE A 7 -11.91 13.89 9.47
CA ILE A 7 -11.28 13.11 10.55
C ILE A 7 -11.99 11.79 10.78
N ALA A 8 -13.34 11.75 10.80
CA ALA A 8 -14.07 10.51 11.05
C ALA A 8 -13.84 9.45 9.95
N PRO A 9 -13.95 9.78 8.64
CA PRO A 9 -13.54 8.86 7.59
C PRO A 9 -12.08 8.40 7.72
N ILE A 10 -11.14 9.32 7.97
CA ILE A 10 -9.72 8.95 8.16
C ILE A 10 -9.56 7.95 9.30
N ALA A 11 -10.21 8.19 10.45
CA ALA A 11 -10.14 7.29 11.60
C ALA A 11 -10.72 5.90 11.30
N ILE A 12 -11.87 5.83 10.64
CA ILE A 12 -12.51 4.55 10.27
C ILE A 12 -11.64 3.76 9.29
N PHE A 13 -11.15 4.41 8.23
CA PHE A 13 -10.28 3.74 7.25
C PHE A 13 -8.93 3.36 7.86
N PHE A 14 -8.39 4.15 8.77
CA PHE A 14 -7.16 3.79 9.46
C PHE A 14 -7.37 2.60 10.41
N ALA A 15 -8.49 2.56 11.14
CA ALA A 15 -8.85 1.43 11.99
C ALA A 15 -9.03 0.14 11.16
N THR A 16 -9.71 0.20 10.01
CA THR A 16 -9.86 -0.97 9.13
C THR A 16 -8.50 -1.45 8.59
N MET A 17 -7.57 -0.54 8.30
CA MET A 17 -6.20 -0.89 7.92
C MET A 17 -5.47 -1.64 9.04
N LEU A 18 -5.60 -1.20 10.29
CA LEU A 18 -5.00 -1.90 11.45
C LEU A 18 -5.58 -3.31 11.62
N VAL A 19 -6.91 -3.45 11.49
CA VAL A 19 -7.58 -4.75 11.56
C VAL A 19 -7.10 -5.67 10.44
N ILE A 20 -7.06 -5.20 9.19
CA ILE A 20 -6.56 -5.98 8.05
C ILE A 20 -5.10 -6.35 8.27
N HIS A 21 -4.27 -5.41 8.73
CA HIS A 21 -2.86 -5.68 8.99
C HIS A 21 -2.66 -6.80 10.02
N PHE A 22 -3.38 -6.73 11.15
CA PHE A 22 -3.29 -7.73 12.20
C PHE A 22 -3.79 -9.11 11.73
N LEU A 23 -4.95 -9.13 11.05
CA LEU A 23 -5.55 -10.36 10.53
C LEU A 23 -4.66 -11.01 9.45
N SER A 24 -4.16 -10.22 8.50
CA SER A 24 -3.22 -10.70 7.49
C SER A 24 -1.94 -11.21 8.14
N SER A 25 -1.41 -10.52 9.15
CA SER A 25 -0.20 -10.98 9.85
C SER A 25 -0.44 -12.31 10.54
N LEU A 26 -1.61 -12.54 11.15
CA LEU A 26 -1.96 -13.81 11.79
C LEU A 26 -2.08 -14.95 10.76
N ILE A 27 -2.83 -14.73 9.68
CA ILE A 27 -3.07 -15.74 8.63
C ILE A 27 -1.78 -16.10 7.91
N PHE A 28 -1.00 -15.10 7.47
CA PHE A 28 0.24 -15.33 6.74
C PHE A 28 1.43 -15.72 7.64
N ASN A 29 1.25 -15.77 8.97
CA ASN A 29 2.20 -16.43 9.86
C ASN A 29 1.97 -17.94 9.95
N LEU A 30 0.76 -18.41 9.60
CA LEU A 30 0.40 -19.84 9.58
C LEU A 30 0.75 -20.53 8.25
N PHE A 31 0.96 -19.76 7.17
CA PHE A 31 1.34 -20.26 5.85
C PHE A 31 2.73 -19.75 5.44
N PRO A 32 3.65 -20.61 4.97
CA PRO A 32 5.01 -20.23 4.61
C PRO A 32 5.05 -19.54 3.23
N PHE A 33 4.49 -18.34 3.13
CA PHE A 33 4.68 -17.51 1.94
C PHE A 33 6.02 -16.77 2.06
N PRO A 34 6.86 -16.76 1.01
CA PRO A 34 8.16 -16.08 1.03
C PRO A 34 8.02 -14.56 1.29
N ILE A 35 6.92 -13.96 0.84
CA ILE A 35 6.57 -12.56 1.09
C ILE A 35 5.07 -12.50 1.36
N LYS A 36 4.69 -11.79 2.42
CA LYS A 36 3.30 -11.68 2.86
C LYS A 36 2.53 -10.72 1.91
N PRO A 37 1.45 -11.17 1.23
CA PRO A 37 0.64 -10.30 0.40
C PRO A 37 0.06 -9.15 1.23
N THR A 38 0.17 -7.92 0.74
CA THR A 38 -0.36 -6.75 1.45
C THR A 38 -1.75 -6.40 0.94
N ILE A 39 -2.77 -6.61 1.77
CA ILE A 39 -4.16 -6.17 1.47
C ILE A 39 -4.44 -4.79 2.13
N VAL A 40 -3.50 -4.33 2.97
CA VAL A 40 -3.61 -3.10 3.78
C VAL A 40 -3.70 -1.82 2.93
N HIS A 41 -3.25 -1.86 1.67
CA HIS A 41 -3.31 -0.70 0.78
C HIS A 41 -4.71 -0.47 0.17
N ILE A 42 -5.59 -1.48 0.20
CA ILE A 42 -6.92 -1.40 -0.43
C ILE A 42 -7.83 -0.36 0.23
N PRO A 43 -7.94 -0.28 1.57
CA PRO A 43 -8.66 0.81 2.24
C PRO A 43 -8.17 2.21 1.82
N VAL A 44 -6.87 2.39 1.61
CA VAL A 44 -6.27 3.66 1.15
C VAL A 44 -6.75 4.00 -0.26
N ILE A 45 -6.72 3.03 -1.18
CA ILE A 45 -7.22 3.20 -2.56
C ILE A 45 -8.68 3.63 -2.53
N ILE A 46 -9.53 2.89 -1.81
CA ILE A 46 -10.97 3.15 -1.72
C ILE A 46 -11.23 4.54 -1.11
N ALA A 47 -10.55 4.88 -0.01
CA ALA A 47 -10.70 6.17 0.64
C ALA A 47 -10.27 7.33 -0.26
N SER A 48 -9.17 7.17 -1.01
CA SER A 48 -8.68 8.19 -1.95
C SER A 48 -9.70 8.50 -3.05
N ILE A 49 -10.36 7.47 -3.58
CA ILE A 49 -11.36 7.61 -4.64
C ILE A 49 -12.63 8.30 -4.12
N ILE A 50 -13.07 7.97 -2.90
CA ILE A 50 -14.35 8.45 -2.34
C ILE A 50 -14.22 9.83 -1.69
N TYR A 51 -13.19 10.03 -0.87
CA TYR A 51 -13.02 11.24 -0.06
C TYR A 51 -12.02 12.22 -0.66
N GLY A 52 -11.29 11.81 -1.69
CA GLY A 52 -10.35 12.63 -2.44
C GLY A 52 -8.89 12.46 -2.02
N PRO A 53 -7.97 13.16 -2.69
CA PRO A 53 -6.54 12.91 -2.64
C PRO A 53 -5.95 13.31 -1.29
N ARG A 54 -6.52 14.32 -0.62
CA ARG A 54 -6.06 14.72 0.72
C ARG A 54 -6.24 13.60 1.75
N VAL A 55 -7.38 12.91 1.72
CA VAL A 55 -7.65 11.78 2.62
C VAL A 55 -6.80 10.58 2.24
N GLY A 56 -6.67 10.29 0.94
CA GLY A 56 -5.81 9.22 0.44
C GLY A 56 -4.34 9.40 0.84
N VAL A 57 -3.77 10.58 0.63
CA VAL A 57 -2.37 10.89 1.00
C VAL A 57 -2.15 10.77 2.51
N THR A 58 -3.06 11.28 3.33
CA THR A 58 -2.96 11.16 4.79
C THR A 58 -3.00 9.69 5.23
N LEU A 59 -3.94 8.90 4.69
CA LEU A 59 -4.01 7.46 5.00
C LEU A 59 -2.80 6.69 4.48
N GLY A 60 -2.28 7.04 3.31
CA GLY A 60 -1.04 6.50 2.78
C GLY A 60 0.16 6.81 3.67
N PHE A 61 0.27 8.04 4.17
CA PHE A 61 1.31 8.39 5.14
C PHE A 61 1.19 7.59 6.45
N LEU A 62 -0.03 7.48 7.00
CA LEU A 62 -0.28 6.65 8.20
C LEU A 62 0.06 5.17 7.96
N MET A 63 -0.22 4.65 6.75
CA MET A 63 0.21 3.32 6.34
C MET A 63 1.74 3.18 6.33
N GLY A 64 2.45 4.19 5.83
CA GLY A 64 3.91 4.21 5.80
C GLY A 64 4.50 4.21 7.22
N LEU A 65 3.92 4.99 8.13
CA LEU A 65 4.29 4.97 9.55
C LEU A 65 4.02 3.61 10.20
N LEU A 66 2.86 3.01 9.93
CA LEU A 66 2.54 1.65 10.40
C LEU A 66 3.56 0.63 9.87
N SER A 67 3.95 0.74 8.59
CA SER A 67 4.97 -0.12 8.00
C SER A 67 6.32 0.04 8.70
N LEU A 68 6.72 1.27 9.04
CA LEU A 68 7.96 1.56 9.76
C LEU A 68 7.96 0.97 11.17
N THR A 69 6.89 1.21 11.94
CA THR A 69 6.80 0.73 13.33
C THR A 69 6.81 -0.78 13.39
N VAL A 70 6.04 -1.45 12.53
CA VAL A 70 5.98 -2.91 12.48
C VAL A 70 7.33 -3.51 12.09
N ASN A 71 8.02 -2.96 11.09
CA ASN A 71 9.34 -3.46 10.69
C ASN A 71 10.45 -3.12 11.71
N THR A 72 10.21 -2.18 12.61
CA THR A 72 11.13 -1.89 13.72
C THR A 72 10.93 -2.85 14.89
N ILE A 73 9.69 -3.24 15.17
CA ILE A 73 9.35 -4.12 16.30
C ILE A 73 9.50 -5.60 15.93
N THR A 74 9.03 -5.99 14.74
CA THR A 74 9.12 -7.37 14.24
C THR A 74 10.24 -7.45 13.22
N ILE A 75 11.39 -7.96 13.65
CA ILE A 75 12.59 -8.07 12.80
C ILE A 75 12.45 -9.29 11.90
N LEU A 76 12.18 -9.04 10.61
CA LEU A 76 12.29 -10.02 9.54
C LEU A 76 13.58 -9.79 8.74
N PRO A 77 14.04 -10.80 7.97
CA PRO A 77 15.20 -10.66 7.10
C PRO A 77 15.09 -9.50 6.10
N THR A 78 13.88 -9.04 5.78
CA THR A 78 13.61 -7.91 4.86
C THR A 78 13.35 -6.58 5.56
N SER A 79 13.33 -6.54 6.90
CA SER A 79 12.94 -5.34 7.66
C SER A 79 13.89 -4.17 7.53
N TYR A 80 15.18 -4.40 7.22
CA TYR A 80 16.16 -3.35 6.96
C TYR A 80 15.81 -2.50 5.72
N LEU A 81 15.02 -3.03 4.76
CA LEU A 81 14.55 -2.28 3.59
C LEU A 81 13.45 -1.27 3.92
N PHE A 82 12.76 -1.47 5.04
CA PHE A 82 11.56 -0.72 5.40
C PHE A 82 11.67 -0.01 6.76
N SER A 83 12.76 -0.19 7.51
CA SER A 83 13.03 0.55 8.73
C SER A 83 14.49 0.96 8.85
N PRO A 84 14.79 2.24 9.18
CA PRO A 84 16.15 2.70 9.47
C PRO A 84 16.66 2.23 10.84
N PHE A 85 15.78 1.75 11.73
CA PHE A 85 16.08 1.47 13.13
C PHE A 85 16.55 0.02 13.38
N VAL A 86 16.68 -0.78 12.33
CA VAL A 86 17.09 -2.19 12.37
C VAL A 86 18.56 -2.28 11.93
N PRO A 87 19.33 -3.30 12.36
CA PRO A 87 20.68 -3.54 11.83
C PRO A 87 20.71 -3.52 10.29
N ASN A 88 21.65 -2.75 9.71
CA ASN A 88 21.76 -2.44 8.27
C ASN A 88 20.65 -1.55 7.67
N GLY A 89 19.78 -0.97 8.50
CA GLY A 89 18.79 0.03 8.09
C GLY A 89 19.44 1.37 7.72
N ASN A 90 18.89 2.04 6.71
CA ASN A 90 19.33 3.36 6.27
C ASN A 90 18.15 4.33 6.25
N ILE A 91 18.39 5.64 6.26
CA ILE A 91 17.36 6.68 6.07
C ILE A 91 16.58 6.43 4.77
N TYR A 92 17.24 5.88 3.75
CA TYR A 92 16.61 5.43 2.50
C TYR A 92 15.49 4.39 2.71
N SER A 93 15.58 3.55 3.75
CA SER A 93 14.54 2.59 4.13
C SER A 93 13.24 3.29 4.54
N ALA A 94 13.35 4.43 5.23
CA ALA A 94 12.17 5.24 5.59
C ALA A 94 11.50 5.85 4.36
N ILE A 95 12.29 6.27 3.38
CA ILE A 95 11.79 6.80 2.11
C ILE A 95 11.02 5.70 1.36
N ILE A 96 11.58 4.50 1.27
CA ILE A 96 10.92 3.34 0.63
C ILE A 96 9.65 2.96 1.39
N ALA A 97 9.62 3.06 2.73
CA ALA A 97 8.44 2.75 3.52
C ALA A 97 7.31 3.78 3.37
N ILE A 98 7.63 5.08 3.23
CA ILE A 98 6.64 6.15 3.26
C ILE A 98 6.20 6.59 1.85
N VAL A 99 7.15 6.87 0.95
CA VAL A 99 6.86 7.52 -0.34
C VAL A 99 5.90 6.70 -1.22
N PRO A 100 6.12 5.39 -1.45
CA PRO A 100 5.19 4.59 -2.24
C PRO A 100 3.78 4.56 -1.64
N ARG A 101 3.65 4.62 -0.31
CA ARG A 101 2.35 4.55 0.37
C ARG A 101 1.57 5.84 0.22
N ILE A 102 2.25 6.99 0.26
CA ILE A 102 1.65 8.27 -0.10
C ILE A 102 1.16 8.26 -1.55
N LEU A 103 1.95 7.69 -2.48
CA LEU A 103 1.60 7.63 -3.89
C LEU A 103 0.37 6.76 -4.15
N ILE A 104 0.19 5.63 -3.44
CA ILE A 104 -1.05 4.84 -3.48
C ILE A 104 -2.27 5.67 -3.07
N GLY A 105 -2.09 6.66 -2.18
CA GLY A 105 -3.16 7.58 -1.79
C GLY A 105 -3.53 8.60 -2.87
N LEU A 106 -2.69 8.79 -3.88
CA LEU A 106 -2.84 9.81 -4.91
C LEU A 106 -3.17 9.21 -6.29
N THR A 107 -2.47 8.16 -6.70
CA THR A 107 -2.58 7.59 -8.05
C THR A 107 -3.99 7.07 -8.40
N PRO A 108 -4.70 6.32 -7.53
CA PRO A 108 -6.03 5.81 -7.85
C PRO A 108 -7.05 6.95 -7.99
N TYR A 109 -6.92 7.99 -7.17
CA TYR A 109 -7.76 9.18 -7.27
C TYR A 109 -7.60 9.88 -8.62
N LEU A 110 -6.36 10.06 -9.08
CA LEU A 110 -6.08 10.69 -10.38
C LEU A 110 -6.67 9.87 -11.54
N VAL A 111 -6.48 8.55 -11.51
CA VAL A 111 -7.01 7.64 -12.53
C VAL A 111 -8.54 7.70 -12.57
N TYR A 112 -9.19 7.60 -11.41
CA TYR A 112 -10.65 7.66 -11.35
C TYR A 112 -11.21 9.05 -11.71
N LYS A 113 -10.47 10.12 -11.42
CA LYS A 113 -10.85 11.48 -11.82
C LYS A 113 -10.88 11.64 -13.34
N LEU A 114 -9.94 11.00 -14.05
CA LEU A 114 -9.87 10.99 -15.52
C LEU A 114 -10.92 10.07 -16.15
N MET A 115 -11.18 8.92 -15.53
CA MET A 115 -12.12 7.91 -16.04
C MET A 115 -13.19 7.58 -14.99
N LYS A 116 -14.31 8.31 -15.00
CA LYS A 116 -15.43 8.14 -14.06
C LYS A 116 -16.39 7.01 -14.47
N ASN A 117 -15.85 5.84 -14.82
CA ASN A 117 -16.63 4.67 -15.25
C ASN A 117 -16.15 3.41 -14.51
N LYS A 118 -16.83 2.28 -14.75
CA LYS A 118 -16.49 0.99 -14.14
C LYS A 118 -15.06 0.56 -14.48
N THR A 119 -14.60 0.80 -15.71
CA THR A 119 -13.23 0.50 -16.13
C THR A 119 -12.21 1.38 -15.41
N GLY A 120 -12.52 2.66 -15.15
CA GLY A 120 -11.69 3.55 -14.36
C GLY A 120 -11.56 3.12 -12.89
N LEU A 121 -12.56 2.46 -12.30
CA LEU A 121 -12.43 1.86 -10.96
C LEU A 121 -11.48 0.66 -10.95
N ILE A 122 -11.59 -0.21 -11.94
CA ILE A 122 -10.69 -1.37 -12.12
C ILE A 122 -9.25 -0.86 -12.30
N LEU A 123 -9.05 0.11 -13.19
CA LEU A 123 -7.75 0.71 -13.45
C LEU A 123 -7.21 1.44 -12.22
N ALA A 124 -8.04 2.15 -11.46
CA ALA A 124 -7.62 2.82 -10.23
C ALA A 124 -7.14 1.82 -9.18
N GLY A 125 -7.83 0.69 -9.00
CA GLY A 125 -7.40 -0.40 -8.13
C GLY A 125 -6.07 -1.01 -8.58
N ALA A 126 -6.01 -1.43 -9.84
CA ALA A 126 -4.83 -2.05 -10.43
C ALA A 126 -3.60 -1.12 -10.40
N LEU A 127 -3.75 0.13 -10.83
CA LEU A 127 -2.67 1.10 -10.82
C LEU A 127 -2.26 1.49 -9.41
N GLY A 128 -3.19 1.53 -8.45
CA GLY A 128 -2.86 1.73 -7.03
C GLY A 128 -1.91 0.66 -6.51
N SER A 129 -2.24 -0.62 -6.75
CA SER A 129 -1.38 -1.75 -6.38
C SER A 129 -0.04 -1.74 -7.12
N LEU A 130 -0.06 -1.52 -8.45
CA LEU A 130 1.17 -1.41 -9.26
C LEU A 130 2.09 -0.27 -8.79
N THR A 131 1.52 0.86 -8.36
CA THR A 131 2.31 1.98 -7.83
C THR A 131 3.12 1.53 -6.62
N ASN A 132 2.55 0.70 -5.74
CA ASN A 132 3.31 0.17 -4.61
C ASN A 132 4.48 -0.68 -5.09
N THR A 133 4.21 -1.67 -5.94
CA THR A 133 5.21 -2.61 -6.43
C THR A 133 6.34 -1.89 -7.16
N ILE A 134 6.02 -1.01 -8.11
CA ILE A 134 7.02 -0.32 -8.94
C ILE A 134 7.89 0.60 -8.08
N PHE A 135 7.30 1.41 -7.19
CA PHE A 135 8.08 2.36 -6.40
C PHE A 135 8.84 1.71 -5.25
N VAL A 136 8.30 0.67 -4.63
CA VAL A 136 9.04 -0.09 -3.61
C VAL A 136 10.22 -0.80 -4.24
N LEU A 137 10.02 -1.54 -5.33
CA LEU A 137 11.09 -2.30 -5.98
C LEU A 137 12.10 -1.40 -6.67
N GLY A 138 11.63 -0.36 -7.36
CA GLY A 138 12.50 0.65 -7.95
C GLY A 138 13.34 1.35 -6.89
N GLY A 139 12.72 1.72 -5.75
CA GLY A 139 13.44 2.29 -4.61
C GLY A 139 14.52 1.36 -4.05
N ILE A 140 14.21 0.06 -3.90
CA ILE A 140 15.18 -0.94 -3.47
C ILE A 140 16.32 -1.06 -4.50
N PHE A 141 16.01 -1.15 -5.79
CA PHE A 141 17.01 -1.30 -6.84
C PHE A 141 17.98 -0.10 -6.90
N PHE A 142 17.46 1.13 -6.86
CA PHE A 142 18.29 2.33 -6.95
C PHE A 142 19.06 2.64 -5.65
N LEU A 143 18.46 2.42 -4.47
CA LEU A 143 19.05 2.85 -3.20
C LEU A 143 19.85 1.74 -2.50
N PHE A 144 19.53 0.47 -2.75
CA PHE A 144 20.20 -0.69 -2.17
C PHE A 144 20.96 -1.55 -3.20
N GLY A 145 20.99 -1.12 -4.47
CA GLY A 145 21.69 -1.78 -5.57
C GLY A 145 23.17 -2.09 -5.29
N ASN A 146 23.86 -1.20 -4.57
CA ASN A 146 25.29 -1.36 -4.28
C ASN A 146 25.59 -2.33 -3.12
N VAL A 147 24.60 -2.66 -2.28
CA VAL A 147 24.80 -3.52 -1.09
C VAL A 147 24.75 -5.00 -1.45
N TYR A 148 24.17 -5.34 -2.60
CA TYR A 148 23.94 -6.71 -3.01
C TYR A 148 24.74 -7.04 -4.28
N ASN A 149 26.00 -7.43 -4.11
CA ASN A 149 26.86 -7.96 -5.17
C ASN A 149 26.32 -9.31 -5.71
N GLY A 150 25.31 -9.27 -6.58
CA GLY A 150 25.00 -10.36 -7.52
C GLY A 150 23.67 -11.12 -7.36
N ASN A 151 22.87 -10.91 -6.30
CA ASN A 151 21.64 -11.71 -6.08
C ASN A 151 20.33 -10.88 -5.98
N ILE A 152 20.39 -9.59 -6.33
CA ILE A 152 19.22 -8.68 -6.30
C ILE A 152 18.16 -9.13 -7.30
N GLN A 153 18.58 -9.60 -8.46
CA GLN A 153 17.66 -10.02 -9.53
C GLN A 153 16.79 -11.19 -9.12
N LEU A 154 17.31 -12.15 -8.36
CA LEU A 154 16.54 -13.31 -7.90
C LEU A 154 15.55 -12.92 -6.80
N LEU A 155 15.95 -12.06 -5.86
CA LEU A 155 15.07 -11.50 -4.82
C LEU A 155 13.95 -10.65 -5.45
N LEU A 156 14.29 -9.75 -6.36
CA LEU A 156 13.30 -8.93 -7.08
C LEU A 156 12.37 -9.80 -7.93
N ALA A 157 12.88 -10.80 -8.66
CA ALA A 157 12.07 -11.69 -9.48
C ALA A 157 11.09 -12.55 -8.64
N THR A 158 11.50 -13.02 -7.46
CA THR A 158 10.61 -13.74 -6.53
C THR A 158 9.59 -12.84 -5.85
N VAL A 159 9.92 -11.57 -5.58
CA VAL A 159 8.94 -10.58 -5.10
C VAL A 159 7.90 -10.23 -6.16
N ILE A 160 8.33 -10.14 -7.43
CA ILE A 160 7.50 -9.71 -8.55
C ILE A 160 6.46 -10.77 -8.95
N SER A 161 6.83 -12.05 -9.02
CA SER A 161 6.09 -13.01 -9.84
C SER A 161 4.76 -13.47 -9.24
N THR A 162 4.66 -13.72 -7.94
CA THR A 162 3.46 -14.38 -7.38
C THR A 162 2.53 -13.43 -6.63
N ASN A 163 3.08 -12.54 -5.79
CA ASN A 163 2.25 -11.70 -4.92
C ASN A 163 1.67 -10.47 -5.63
N SER A 164 2.44 -9.86 -6.55
CA SER A 164 2.04 -8.61 -7.19
C SER A 164 0.83 -8.78 -8.11
N ILE A 165 0.73 -9.92 -8.80
CA ILE A 165 -0.43 -10.22 -9.67
C ILE A 165 -1.68 -10.44 -8.81
N ALA A 166 -1.56 -11.19 -7.72
CA ALA A 166 -2.67 -11.44 -6.81
C ALA A 166 -3.18 -10.12 -6.18
N GLU A 167 -2.29 -9.28 -5.67
CA GLU A 167 -2.63 -7.96 -5.12
C GLU A 167 -3.31 -7.05 -6.16
N LEU A 168 -2.83 -7.06 -7.41
CA LEU A 168 -3.43 -6.30 -8.50
C LEU A 168 -4.85 -6.75 -8.80
N VAL A 169 -5.08 -8.06 -8.94
CA VAL A 169 -6.41 -8.60 -9.25
C VAL A 169 -7.38 -8.36 -8.08
N ILE A 170 -6.93 -8.62 -6.86
CA ILE A 170 -7.75 -8.41 -5.65
C ILE A 170 -8.11 -6.93 -5.47
N SER A 171 -7.14 -6.03 -5.63
CA SER A 171 -7.37 -4.58 -5.50
C SER A 171 -8.32 -4.06 -6.58
N ALA A 172 -8.20 -4.50 -7.82
CA ALA A 172 -9.10 -4.14 -8.90
C ALA A 172 -10.55 -4.61 -8.63
N ILE A 173 -10.74 -5.87 -8.23
CA ILE A 173 -12.07 -6.44 -7.95
C ILE A 173 -12.71 -5.74 -6.76
N LEU A 174 -11.98 -5.58 -5.65
CA LEU A 174 -12.52 -4.94 -4.44
C LEU A 174 -12.83 -3.47 -4.67
N THR A 175 -12.01 -2.75 -5.44
CA THR A 175 -12.29 -1.34 -5.78
C THR A 175 -13.57 -1.24 -6.62
N LEU A 176 -13.76 -2.11 -7.60
CA LEU A 176 -14.97 -2.14 -8.42
C LEU A 176 -16.23 -2.49 -7.59
N ALA A 177 -16.13 -3.41 -6.64
CA ALA A 177 -17.25 -3.85 -5.83
C ALA A 177 -17.65 -2.83 -4.76
N ILE A 178 -16.67 -2.24 -4.07
CA ILE A 178 -16.91 -1.45 -2.86
C ILE A 178 -17.16 0.04 -3.18
N VAL A 179 -16.43 0.63 -4.12
CA VAL A 179 -16.52 2.07 -4.39
C VAL A 179 -17.94 2.52 -4.79
N PRO A 180 -18.65 1.86 -5.72
CA PRO A 180 -19.99 2.28 -6.11
C PRO A 180 -20.98 2.25 -4.93
N ARG A 181 -20.87 1.25 -4.05
CA ARG A 181 -21.72 1.09 -2.87
C ARG A 181 -21.43 2.18 -1.83
N LEU A 182 -20.17 2.51 -1.59
CA LEU A 182 -19.83 3.60 -0.68
C LEU A 182 -20.18 4.97 -1.25
N GLN A 183 -20.13 5.16 -2.57
CA GLN A 183 -20.58 6.40 -3.22
C GLN A 183 -22.08 6.65 -3.02
N THR A 184 -22.91 5.60 -2.98
CA THR A 184 -24.34 5.75 -2.66
C THR A 184 -24.60 6.13 -1.20
N LEU A 185 -23.75 5.68 -0.28
CA LEU A 185 -23.87 5.97 1.17
C LEU A 185 -23.34 7.36 1.57
N LYS A 186 -22.53 7.99 0.71
CA LYS A 186 -21.99 9.34 0.94
C LYS A 186 -22.97 10.45 0.56
N LYS A 187 -23.99 10.15 -0.24
CA LYS A 187 -25.06 11.11 -0.60
C LYS A 187 -25.92 11.42 0.62
#